data_AF-A0A6A3CLP6-F1
#
_entry.id   AF-A0A6A3CLP6-F1
#
_cell.length_a   1.000
_cell.length_b   1.000
_cell.length_c   1.000
_cell.angle_alpha   90.00
_cell.angle_beta   90.00
_cell.angle_gamma   90.00
#
_symmetry.space_group_name_H-M   'P 1'
#
loop_
_entity.id
_entity.type
_entity.pdbx_description
1 polymer ?
#
loop_
_entity_poly.entity_id
_entity_poly.type
_entity_poly.pdbx_seq_one_letter_code
_entity_poly.pdbx_strand_id
1 'polypeptide(L)'
;MTVEQLRRFLVEVQGDVKASMEDDFHFFLYSVDLNPPLLNQVHQDMTAPLSHYFIYTGHNSYLTGNQISSDCSDVPIIKALKRGLRVVELDLWPNSTKDDVLVLHGWTLTTPVELIKCLRSIKEHAFSASPYPVIITFEDHLTPDLQAKVAQVYHRFLFRIHKCFQENYTFF
;
A
#
# COMPACT_ATOMS: atom_id res chain seq x y z
N MET A 1 -29.36 12.15 -0.11
CA MET A 1 -30.07 12.17 -1.40
C MET A 1 -31.49 11.71 -1.15
N THR A 2 -32.49 12.53 -1.41
CA THR A 2 -33.90 12.18 -1.27
C THR A 2 -34.42 11.51 -2.55
N VAL A 3 -35.56 10.81 -2.46
CA VAL A 3 -36.19 10.13 -3.60
C VAL A 3 -36.49 11.10 -4.76
N GLU A 4 -36.91 12.33 -4.43
CA GLU A 4 -37.18 13.39 -5.41
C GLU A 4 -35.89 13.88 -6.10
N GLN A 5 -34.79 13.97 -5.36
CA GLN A 5 -33.48 14.36 -5.91
C GLN A 5 -32.95 13.29 -6.88
N LEU A 6 -33.18 12.02 -6.58
CA LEU A 6 -32.77 10.93 -7.44
C LEU A 6 -33.62 10.83 -8.70
N ARG A 7 -34.95 10.98 -8.59
CA ARG A 7 -35.85 11.06 -9.75
C ARG A 7 -35.43 12.18 -10.69
N ARG A 8 -35.12 13.35 -10.14
CA ARG A 8 -34.68 14.50 -10.92
C ARG A 8 -33.37 14.23 -11.65
N PHE A 9 -32.41 13.59 -10.99
CA PHE A 9 -31.16 13.15 -11.62
C PHE A 9 -31.40 12.13 -12.75
N LEU A 10 -32.22 11.11 -12.53
CA LEU A 10 -32.50 10.08 -13.53
C LEU A 10 -33.22 10.64 -14.78
N VAL A 11 -34.17 11.55 -14.58
CA VAL A 11 -34.89 12.19 -15.70
C VAL A 11 -34.02 13.20 -16.44
N GLU A 12 -33.33 14.10 -15.71
CA GLU A 12 -32.61 15.23 -16.31
C GLU A 12 -31.22 14.85 -16.85
N VAL A 13 -30.56 13.86 -16.24
CA VAL A 13 -29.18 13.46 -16.60
C VAL A 13 -29.15 12.17 -17.41
N GLN A 14 -30.00 11.19 -17.07
CA GLN A 14 -30.02 9.88 -17.76
C GLN A 14 -31.13 9.77 -18.82
N GLY A 15 -32.10 10.69 -18.86
CA GLY A 15 -33.11 10.78 -19.91
C GLY A 15 -34.27 9.78 -19.81
N ASP A 16 -34.51 9.18 -18.65
CA ASP A 16 -35.52 8.13 -18.48
C ASP A 16 -36.88 8.71 -18.02
N VAL A 17 -37.93 8.56 -18.85
CA VAL A 17 -39.21 9.30 -18.72
C VAL A 17 -40.36 8.45 -18.12
N LYS A 18 -40.14 7.15 -17.84
CA LYS A 18 -41.24 6.22 -17.47
C LYS A 18 -41.12 5.55 -16.10
N ALA A 19 -40.37 6.14 -15.18
CA ALA A 19 -40.03 5.46 -13.94
C ALA A 19 -41.14 5.42 -12.84
N SER A 20 -41.53 4.21 -12.43
CA SER A 20 -42.02 3.82 -11.10
C SER A 20 -40.90 3.97 -10.06
N MET A 21 -41.05 4.87 -9.07
CA MET A 21 -39.95 5.28 -8.18
C MET A 21 -39.19 4.14 -7.46
N GLU A 22 -39.85 3.03 -7.11
CA GLU A 22 -39.18 1.88 -6.48
C GLU A 22 -38.56 0.92 -7.50
N ASP A 23 -39.31 0.56 -8.54
CA ASP A 23 -38.83 -0.40 -9.55
C ASP A 23 -37.67 0.17 -10.35
N ASP A 24 -37.66 1.47 -10.63
CA ASP A 24 -36.59 2.12 -11.38
C ASP A 24 -35.36 2.43 -10.55
N PHE A 25 -35.52 2.64 -9.24
CA PHE A 25 -34.36 2.71 -8.36
C PHE A 25 -33.69 1.34 -8.25
N HIS A 26 -34.48 0.28 -8.09
CA HIS A 26 -33.96 -1.08 -8.12
C HIS A 26 -33.37 -1.42 -9.49
N PHE A 27 -34.04 -1.05 -10.58
CA PHE A 27 -33.52 -1.23 -11.93
C PHE A 27 -32.19 -0.50 -12.11
N PHE A 28 -32.08 0.76 -11.68
CA PHE A 28 -30.82 1.51 -11.74
C PHE A 28 -29.71 0.86 -10.89
N LEU A 29 -30.00 0.46 -9.64
CA LEU A 29 -29.00 -0.14 -8.75
C LEU A 29 -28.49 -1.50 -9.27
N TYR A 30 -29.38 -2.30 -9.85
CA TYR A 30 -29.06 -3.66 -10.32
C TYR A 30 -28.80 -3.77 -11.83
N SER A 31 -29.01 -2.70 -12.59
CA SER A 31 -28.71 -2.67 -14.01
C SER A 31 -27.21 -2.64 -14.21
N VAL A 32 -26.69 -3.69 -14.83
CA VAL A 32 -25.28 -3.79 -15.22
C VAL A 32 -24.92 -2.74 -16.29
N ASP A 33 -25.90 -2.25 -17.05
CA ASP A 33 -25.68 -1.24 -18.09
C ASP A 33 -25.55 0.16 -17.49
N LEU A 34 -26.31 0.48 -16.44
CA LEU A 34 -26.32 1.79 -15.80
C LEU A 34 -25.37 1.90 -14.60
N ASN A 35 -25.09 0.78 -13.94
CA ASN A 35 -24.18 0.67 -12.81
C ASN A 35 -23.23 -0.53 -13.02
N PRO A 36 -22.41 -0.52 -14.09
CA PRO A 36 -21.47 -1.60 -14.34
C PRO A 36 -20.48 -1.71 -13.18
N PRO A 37 -20.06 -2.94 -12.83
CA PRO A 37 -18.97 -3.10 -11.88
C PRO A 37 -17.74 -2.35 -12.38
N LEU A 38 -17.00 -1.75 -11.46
CA LEU A 38 -15.73 -1.11 -11.81
C LEU A 38 -14.84 -2.15 -12.51
N LEU A 39 -14.40 -1.81 -13.72
CA LEU A 39 -13.51 -2.68 -14.48
C LEU A 39 -12.18 -2.80 -13.73
N ASN A 40 -11.66 -4.02 -13.63
CA ASN A 40 -10.36 -4.28 -13.00
C ASN A 40 -9.19 -3.97 -13.95
N GLN A 41 -9.25 -2.80 -14.60
CA GLN A 41 -8.25 -2.32 -15.54
C GLN A 41 -7.86 -0.89 -15.21
N VAL A 42 -6.59 -0.59 -15.44
CA VAL A 42 -6.05 0.76 -15.28
C VAL A 42 -6.64 1.65 -16.37
N HIS A 43 -7.26 2.75 -15.97
CA HIS A 43 -7.87 3.72 -16.89
C HIS A 43 -7.36 5.15 -16.67
N GLN A 44 -6.61 5.39 -15.60
CA GLN A 44 -5.95 6.67 -15.33
C GLN A 44 -4.76 6.86 -16.28
N ASP A 45 -4.42 8.12 -16.57
CA ASP A 45 -3.11 8.42 -17.16
C ASP A 45 -2.03 8.06 -16.15
N MET A 46 -1.16 7.11 -16.49
CA MET A 46 -0.08 6.62 -15.63
C MET A 46 1.28 7.21 -16.01
N THR A 47 1.30 8.30 -16.78
CA THR A 47 2.50 9.03 -17.20
C THR A 47 2.71 10.35 -16.45
N ALA A 48 1.70 10.83 -15.71
CA ALA A 48 1.81 12.01 -14.86
C ALA A 48 2.80 11.79 -13.69
N PRO A 49 3.35 12.85 -13.06
CA PRO A 49 4.24 12.75 -11.90
C PRO A 49 3.64 11.97 -10.72
N LEU A 50 4.47 11.24 -9.97
CA LEU A 50 4.03 10.38 -8.86
C LEU A 50 3.21 11.14 -7.79
N SER A 51 3.48 12.42 -7.56
CA SER A 51 2.77 13.27 -6.61
C SER A 51 1.31 13.55 -6.99
N HIS A 52 0.88 13.20 -8.20
CA HIS A 52 -0.50 13.41 -8.68
C HIS A 52 -1.44 12.25 -8.33
N TYR A 53 -0.94 11.16 -7.74
CA TYR A 53 -1.72 9.97 -7.44
C TYR A 53 -1.92 9.79 -5.94
N PHE A 54 -3.11 9.33 -5.56
CA PHE A 54 -3.28 8.67 -4.27
C PHE A 54 -2.59 7.30 -4.31
N ILE A 55 -1.82 6.99 -3.27
CA ILE A 55 -1.06 5.75 -3.18
C ILE A 55 -1.62 4.91 -2.03
N TYR A 56 -1.92 3.64 -2.29
CA TYR A 56 -2.36 2.71 -1.25
C TYR A 56 -1.19 2.37 -0.31
N THR A 57 -1.24 2.93 0.90
CA THR A 57 -0.17 2.91 1.90
C THR A 57 -0.50 2.04 3.09
N GLY A 58 0.50 1.36 3.65
CA GLY A 58 0.40 0.54 4.85
C GLY A 58 1.28 1.11 5.96
N HIS A 59 0.70 1.33 7.13
CA HIS A 59 1.39 1.81 8.32
C HIS A 59 1.72 0.64 9.25
N ASN A 60 2.94 0.59 9.79
CA ASN A 60 3.47 -0.53 10.58
C ASN A 60 3.15 -1.89 9.93
N SER A 61 3.52 -2.02 8.65
CA SER A 61 3.09 -3.11 7.77
C SER A 61 3.54 -4.51 8.22
N TYR A 62 4.45 -4.58 9.19
CA TYR A 62 4.99 -5.78 9.79
C TYR A 62 4.17 -6.31 10.98
N LEU A 63 3.26 -5.52 11.56
CA LEU A 63 2.47 -5.94 12.72
C LEU A 63 1.38 -6.95 12.31
N THR A 64 1.27 -8.03 13.09
CA THR A 64 0.25 -9.07 12.87
C THR A 64 -1.08 -8.75 13.55
N GLY A 65 -1.08 -7.81 14.51
CA GLY A 65 -2.26 -7.42 15.27
C GLY A 65 -2.13 -6.00 15.83
N ASN A 66 -2.20 -5.88 17.16
CA ASN A 66 -2.21 -4.59 17.86
C ASN A 66 -0.82 -3.93 17.94
N GLN A 67 -0.82 -2.61 18.18
CA GLN A 67 0.39 -1.78 18.23
C GLN A 67 1.32 -2.05 19.43
N ILE A 68 0.87 -2.76 20.46
CA ILE A 68 1.59 -2.82 21.75
C ILE A 68 2.25 -4.19 21.98
N SER A 69 1.57 -5.29 21.64
CA SER A 69 1.98 -6.63 22.08
C SER A 69 1.82 -7.73 21.04
N SER A 70 1.44 -7.38 19.81
CA SER A 70 1.34 -8.40 18.75
C SER A 70 2.70 -8.79 18.18
N ASP A 71 2.73 -9.91 17.48
CA ASP A 71 3.96 -10.35 16.81
C ASP A 71 4.23 -9.51 15.55
N CYS A 72 5.50 -9.40 15.18
CA CYS A 72 5.91 -8.87 13.89
C CYS A 72 6.15 -10.02 12.90
N SER A 73 5.79 -9.82 11.64
CA SER A 73 5.93 -10.83 10.60
C SER A 73 5.97 -10.18 9.22
N ASP A 74 6.51 -10.90 8.26
CA ASP A 74 6.41 -10.59 6.84
C ASP A 74 5.03 -10.95 6.25
N VAL A 75 4.25 -11.82 6.91
CA VAL A 75 2.94 -12.29 6.42
C VAL A 75 1.94 -11.16 6.12
N PRO A 76 1.76 -10.13 7.00
CA PRO A 76 0.87 -9.01 6.70
C PRO A 76 1.35 -8.19 5.48
N ILE A 77 2.67 -8.04 5.31
CA ILE A 77 3.27 -7.39 4.13
C ILE A 77 2.88 -8.14 2.86
N ILE A 78 3.04 -9.47 2.85
CA ILE A 78 2.67 -10.32 1.70
C ILE A 78 1.19 -10.16 1.36
N LYS A 79 0.31 -10.24 2.37
CA LYS A 79 -1.14 -10.08 2.20
C LYS A 79 -1.49 -8.72 1.62
N ALA A 80 -0.85 -7.66 2.10
CA ALA A 80 -1.12 -6.30 1.63
C ALA A 80 -0.62 -6.07 0.19
N LEU A 81 0.59 -6.56 -0.15
CA LEU A 81 1.11 -6.48 -1.52
C LEU A 81 0.20 -7.22 -2.52
N LYS A 82 -0.33 -8.40 -2.14
CA LYS A 82 -1.31 -9.16 -2.95
C LYS A 82 -2.66 -8.43 -3.10
N ARG A 83 -2.97 -7.47 -2.23
CA ARG A 83 -4.14 -6.59 -2.33
C ARG A 83 -3.86 -5.28 -3.08
N GLY A 84 -2.64 -5.09 -3.59
CA GLY A 84 -2.27 -3.91 -4.36
C GLY A 84 -1.59 -2.80 -3.57
N LEU A 85 -1.24 -2.99 -2.29
CA LEU A 85 -0.47 -2.02 -1.49
C LEU A 85 0.80 -1.59 -2.22
N ARG A 86 1.10 -0.30 -2.23
CA ARG A 86 2.27 0.29 -2.91
C ARG A 86 3.26 1.00 -1.97
N VAL A 87 2.95 1.19 -0.69
CA VAL A 87 3.91 1.70 0.31
C VAL A 87 3.96 0.75 1.51
N VAL A 88 5.15 0.24 1.81
CA VAL A 88 5.43 -0.67 2.94
C VAL A 88 6.34 0.05 3.93
N GLU A 89 5.92 0.09 5.19
CA GLU A 89 6.72 0.62 6.30
C GLU A 89 7.45 -0.49 7.06
N LEU A 90 8.71 -0.22 7.41
CA LEU A 90 9.58 -1.08 8.22
C LEU A 90 10.34 -0.24 9.25
N ASP A 91 10.13 -0.53 10.53
CA ASP A 91 10.80 0.17 11.63
C ASP A 91 12.06 -0.57 12.04
N LEU A 92 13.21 0.03 11.79
CA LEU A 92 14.51 -0.62 11.91
C LEU A 92 15.13 -0.36 13.27
N TRP A 93 15.43 -1.44 13.99
CA TRP A 93 16.07 -1.36 15.31
C TRP A 93 17.25 -2.31 15.41
N PRO A 94 18.29 -1.97 16.20
CA PRO A 94 19.36 -2.90 16.52
C PRO A 94 18.82 -4.10 17.30
N ASN A 95 19.37 -5.29 17.05
CA ASN A 95 19.19 -6.43 17.94
C ASN A 95 19.89 -6.22 19.30
N SER A 96 19.67 -7.13 20.25
CA SER A 96 20.22 -7.01 21.62
C SER A 96 21.76 -6.95 21.67
N THR A 97 22.44 -7.60 20.73
CA THR A 97 23.90 -7.60 20.57
C THR A 97 24.44 -6.42 19.75
N LYS A 98 23.55 -5.59 19.17
CA LYS A 98 23.85 -4.42 18.33
C LYS A 98 24.70 -4.72 17.10
N ASP A 99 24.65 -5.93 16.58
CA ASP A 99 25.38 -6.39 15.39
C ASP A 99 24.46 -6.77 14.22
N ASP A 100 23.14 -6.74 14.42
CA ASP A 100 22.14 -6.98 13.38
C ASP A 100 20.88 -6.11 13.52
N VAL A 101 20.01 -6.17 12.49
CA VAL A 101 18.82 -5.33 12.38
C VAL A 101 17.53 -6.15 12.41
N LEU A 102 16.61 -5.73 13.28
CA LEU A 102 15.28 -6.27 13.42
C LEU A 102 14.23 -5.24 12.99
N VAL A 103 13.03 -5.75 12.70
CA VAL A 103 11.83 -4.95 12.46
C VAL A 103 10.84 -5.18 13.59
N LEU A 104 10.46 -4.10 14.29
CA LEU A 104 9.51 -4.10 15.40
C LEU A 104 9.06 -2.68 15.75
N HIS A 105 7.96 -2.59 16.51
CA HIS A 105 7.51 -1.31 17.04
C HIS A 105 8.29 -0.99 18.33
N GLY A 106 9.12 0.05 18.29
CA GLY A 106 10.03 0.40 19.39
C GLY A 106 9.34 0.66 20.72
N TRP A 107 10.02 0.35 21.82
CA TRP A 107 9.52 0.59 23.20
C TRP A 107 8.20 -0.11 23.54
N THR A 108 7.83 -1.15 22.78
CA THR A 108 6.62 -1.96 23.01
C THR A 108 6.97 -3.42 23.33
N LEU A 109 5.95 -4.25 23.51
CA LEU A 109 6.06 -5.70 23.74
C LEU A 109 5.89 -6.51 22.45
N THR A 110 6.00 -5.89 21.28
CA THR A 110 5.91 -6.59 20.01
C THR A 110 7.11 -7.51 19.81
N THR A 111 6.89 -8.73 19.30
CA THR A 111 7.99 -9.67 19.03
C THR A 111 8.59 -9.36 17.66
N PRO A 112 9.93 -9.25 17.53
CA PRO A 112 10.56 -8.76 16.31
C PRO A 112 10.56 -9.78 15.16
N VAL A 113 10.75 -9.28 13.94
CA VAL A 113 11.05 -10.09 12.73
C VAL A 113 12.35 -9.63 12.09
N GLU A 114 13.09 -10.55 11.47
CA GLU A 114 14.34 -10.22 10.76
C GLU A 114 14.07 -9.34 9.53
N LEU A 115 14.86 -8.27 9.35
CA LEU A 115 14.77 -7.39 8.18
C LEU A 115 14.88 -8.17 6.86
N ILE A 116 15.81 -9.14 6.78
CA ILE A 116 16.03 -9.94 5.57
C ILE A 116 14.78 -10.71 5.18
N LYS A 117 14.00 -11.18 6.15
CA LYS A 117 12.75 -11.90 5.90
C LYS A 117 11.72 -10.97 5.23
N CYS A 118 11.54 -9.76 5.78
CA CYS A 118 10.67 -8.75 5.18
C CYS A 118 11.11 -8.37 3.76
N LEU A 119 12.40 -8.10 3.53
CA LEU A 119 12.92 -7.70 2.22
C LEU A 119 12.78 -8.82 1.17
N ARG A 120 12.94 -10.10 1.55
CA ARG A 120 12.68 -11.24 0.66
C ARG A 120 11.22 -11.30 0.24
N SER A 121 10.31 -11.19 1.19
CA SER A 121 8.87 -11.22 0.95
C SER A 121 8.41 -10.03 0.10
N ILE A 122 8.96 -8.84 0.32
CA ILE A 122 8.72 -7.68 -0.55
C ILE A 122 9.22 -7.96 -1.96
N LYS A 123 10.46 -8.44 -2.13
CA LYS A 123 11.03 -8.76 -3.45
C LYS A 123 10.15 -9.74 -4.25
N GLU A 124 9.65 -10.77 -3.58
CA GLU A 124 8.86 -11.83 -4.21
C GLU A 124 7.46 -11.35 -4.60
N HIS A 125 6.86 -10.45 -3.82
CA HIS A 125 5.45 -10.09 -3.98
C HIS A 125 5.17 -8.66 -4.45
N ALA A 126 6.19 -7.79 -4.55
CA ALA A 126 6.04 -6.38 -4.93
C ALA A 126 5.17 -6.19 -6.19
N PHE A 127 5.35 -7.06 -7.19
CA PHE A 127 4.67 -6.94 -8.48
C PHE A 127 3.60 -8.01 -8.72
N SER A 128 3.17 -8.72 -7.68
CA SER A 128 2.19 -9.82 -7.82
C SER A 128 0.78 -9.35 -8.20
N ALA A 129 0.35 -8.19 -7.69
CA ALA A 129 -0.98 -7.63 -7.95
C ALA A 129 -0.98 -6.42 -8.90
N SER A 130 0.18 -5.77 -9.07
CA SER A 130 0.30 -4.52 -9.83
C SER A 130 1.73 -4.36 -10.36
N PRO A 131 1.91 -3.90 -11.61
CA PRO A 131 3.23 -3.65 -12.19
C PRO A 131 3.85 -2.32 -11.73
N TYR A 132 3.10 -1.48 -11.02
CA TYR A 132 3.55 -0.15 -10.61
C TYR A 132 4.52 -0.18 -9.41
N PRO A 133 5.35 0.87 -9.24
CA PRO A 133 6.38 0.91 -8.21
C PRO A 133 5.88 0.67 -6.79
N VAL A 134 6.75 0.08 -5.97
CA VAL A 134 6.56 -0.04 -4.52
C VAL A 134 7.57 0.86 -3.81
N ILE A 135 7.09 1.65 -2.86
CA ILE A 135 7.89 2.49 -1.98
C ILE A 135 8.09 1.73 -0.66
N ILE A 136 9.32 1.71 -0.17
CA ILE A 136 9.64 1.17 1.15
C ILE A 136 10.06 2.36 2.01
N THR A 137 9.37 2.59 3.11
CA THR A 137 9.75 3.59 4.11
C THR A 137 10.47 2.89 5.25
N PHE A 138 11.64 3.41 5.62
CA PHE A 138 12.41 2.94 6.77
C PHE A 138 12.27 3.97 7.89
N GLU A 139 11.69 3.57 9.02
CA GLU A 139 11.80 4.34 10.26
C GLU A 139 13.10 3.92 10.95
N ASP A 140 14.12 4.76 10.86
CA ASP A 140 15.51 4.38 11.15
C ASP A 140 15.93 4.76 12.58
N HIS A 141 16.16 3.74 13.43
CA HIS A 141 16.71 3.89 14.79
C HIS A 141 18.11 3.27 14.92
N LEU A 142 18.84 3.14 13.81
CA LEU A 142 20.11 2.44 13.74
C LEU A 142 21.32 3.33 13.99
N THR A 143 22.45 2.71 14.34
CA THR A 143 23.76 3.36 14.29
C THR A 143 24.29 3.43 12.85
N PRO A 144 25.25 4.32 12.53
CA PRO A 144 25.81 4.43 11.18
C PRO A 144 26.36 3.11 10.60
N ASP A 145 26.99 2.26 11.42
CA ASP A 145 27.49 0.95 10.98
C ASP A 145 26.35 0.01 10.55
N LEU A 146 25.24 0.03 11.30
CA LEU A 146 24.05 -0.76 10.98
C LEU A 146 23.30 -0.17 9.77
N GLN A 147 23.25 1.15 9.60
CA GLN A 147 22.73 1.79 8.39
C GLN A 147 23.52 1.35 7.15
N ALA A 148 24.85 1.33 7.24
CA ALA A 148 25.71 0.83 6.16
C ALA A 148 25.43 -0.65 5.85
N LYS A 149 25.22 -1.48 6.88
CA LYS A 149 24.81 -2.88 6.73
C LYS A 149 23.45 -2.99 6.01
N VAL A 150 22.46 -2.19 6.39
CA VAL A 150 21.14 -2.16 5.75
C VAL A 150 21.25 -1.75 4.29
N ALA A 151 22.02 -0.72 3.97
CA ALA A 151 22.25 -0.29 2.59
C ALA A 151 22.87 -1.42 1.74
N GLN A 152 23.84 -2.16 2.27
CA GLN A 152 24.44 -3.32 1.59
C GLN A 152 23.42 -4.45 1.38
N VAL A 153 22.61 -4.77 2.40
CA VAL A 153 21.55 -5.78 2.30
C VAL A 153 20.50 -5.35 1.27
N TYR A 154 20.02 -4.11 1.35
CA TYR A 154 19.06 -3.54 0.43
C TYR A 154 19.54 -3.63 -1.02
N HIS A 155 20.78 -3.22 -1.29
CA HIS A 155 21.38 -3.36 -2.62
C HIS A 155 21.46 -4.83 -3.06
N ARG A 156 21.83 -5.76 -2.18
CA ARG A 156 21.87 -7.19 -2.54
C ARG A 156 20.49 -7.73 -2.95
N PHE A 157 19.43 -7.34 -2.26
CA PHE A 157 18.09 -7.91 -2.48
C PHE A 157 17.32 -7.19 -3.58
N LEU A 158 17.37 -5.87 -3.63
CA LEU A 158 16.42 -5.02 -4.36
C LEU A 158 17.06 -4.15 -5.47
N PHE A 159 18.36 -4.27 -5.77
CA PHE A 159 19.02 -3.44 -6.80
C PHE A 159 18.41 -3.53 -8.21
N ARG A 160 17.61 -4.56 -8.53
CA ARG A 160 16.85 -4.65 -9.79
C ARG A 160 15.46 -3.99 -9.73
N ILE A 161 15.00 -3.52 -8.58
CA ILE A 161 13.82 -2.68 -8.43
C ILE A 161 14.29 -1.24 -8.62
N HIS A 162 13.75 -0.58 -9.64
CA HIS A 162 14.25 0.69 -10.19
C HIS A 162 14.53 1.74 -9.11
N LYS A 163 15.77 2.23 -9.08
CA LYS A 163 16.24 3.30 -8.21
C LYS A 163 15.66 4.62 -8.72
N CYS A 164 14.60 5.14 -8.10
CA CYS A 164 14.26 6.56 -8.24
C CYS A 164 15.11 7.35 -7.24
N PHE A 165 16.39 7.53 -7.56
CA PHE A 165 17.17 8.62 -6.98
C PHE A 165 17.32 9.64 -8.09
N GLN A 166 16.58 10.74 -8.00
CA GLN A 166 17.06 11.96 -8.64
C GLN A 166 18.37 12.33 -7.94
N GLU A 167 19.43 12.36 -8.72
CA GLU A 167 20.65 13.09 -8.39
C GLU A 167 20.22 14.52 -7.98
N ASN A 168 20.69 14.99 -6.82
CA ASN A 168 20.57 16.38 -6.30
C ASN A 168 19.58 16.70 -5.16
N TYR A 169 19.32 15.79 -4.22
CA TYR A 169 18.88 16.22 -2.88
C TYR A 169 19.71 15.58 -1.77
N THR A 170 20.60 16.38 -1.21
CA THR A 170 21.20 16.18 0.11
C THR A 170 20.07 16.32 1.14
N PHE A 171 19.76 15.24 1.87
CA PHE A 171 18.97 15.37 3.09
C PHE A 171 19.93 15.68 4.24
N PHE A 172 19.63 16.76 4.96
CA PHE A 172 20.31 17.18 6.19
C PHE A 172 20.04 16.20 7.34
#